data_AF-A0A6J5VDB5-F1
#
_entry.id   AF-A0A6J5VDB5-F1
#
_cell.length_a   1.000
_cell.length_b   1.000
_cell.length_c   1.000
_cell.angle_alpha   90.00
_cell.angle_beta   90.00
_cell.angle_gamma   90.00
#
_symmetry.space_group_name_H-M   'P 1'
#
loop_
_entity.id
_entity.type
_entity.pdbx_description
1 polymer ?
#
loop_
_entity_poly.entity_id
_entity_poly.type
_entity_poly.pdbx_seq_one_letter_code
_entity_poly.pdbx_strand_id
1 'polypeptide(L)'
;MKTFLFSLLKPHTTSEPTKLLLHHHHQWRGIAKVRLKWVKNRSLDHIIDTETDLKAACLLKDAIKRSPTGFLTAKSFADWQKLLGLTVPVLRFMRRYPTLFQEFPHARYANLPCFKLTDTALLLDSQEQSIHQTHESDTVERLCRVLMMTKSKTIPLQSLYPLKWDLGLPDGFEKVLVPKYPDCFRIIKASNGIGCLKVIQWPKEYAVSELQRSKEGGDLGDEYRQFKRGQTVLAFPMNFPKGYGGQKKVRVWMEEFQKLPYISPYEDSRHIDPNSDLMEKRVVGVLHELLSLTLHKKTKRNYLRSLREELNLPHKFTRIFTRYPGIFYLSLKCKTTTVALREGYQRGKLVNRHPLTCVREKFYHVMRTGLLYRSKGVHLLSPQEILLNSVESESGAEESEEDEVGTGDECYEDEMSNLDSEGSDED
;
A
#
# COMPACT_ATOMS: atom_id res chain seq x y z
N MET A 1 53.89 -0.48 20.95
CA MET A 1 55.13 -0.36 21.74
C MET A 1 56.00 0.75 21.14
N LYS A 2 56.42 1.71 21.98
CA LYS A 2 57.28 2.89 21.76
C LYS A 2 56.57 4.25 21.83
N THR A 3 56.58 4.72 23.07
CA THR A 3 56.37 6.05 23.66
C THR A 3 57.51 7.04 23.34
N PHE A 4 57.17 8.33 23.28
CA PHE A 4 58.03 9.50 23.59
C PHE A 4 57.06 10.64 23.99
N LEU A 5 56.75 10.91 25.26
CA LEU A 5 57.48 11.56 26.38
C LEU A 5 57.71 13.09 26.29
N PHE A 6 57.10 13.78 27.28
CA PHE A 6 57.44 15.05 27.96
C PHE A 6 57.34 16.36 27.15
N SER A 7 56.88 17.52 27.68
CA SER A 7 56.82 18.01 29.07
C SER A 7 55.97 19.29 29.25
N LEU A 8 55.38 19.41 30.45
CA LEU A 8 55.35 20.55 31.40
C LEU A 8 54.98 21.99 30.94
N LEU A 9 53.91 22.56 31.51
CA LEU A 9 53.94 23.60 32.58
C LEU A 9 52.53 24.21 32.81
N LYS A 10 52.08 24.19 34.07
CA LYS A 10 50.96 24.99 34.62
C LYS A 10 51.46 26.40 34.95
N PRO A 11 50.55 27.39 35.07
CA PRO A 11 50.28 27.94 36.41
C PRO A 11 48.80 28.22 36.72
N HIS A 12 48.48 28.08 38.01
CA HIS A 12 47.54 28.78 38.92
C HIS A 12 46.74 30.00 38.40
N THR A 13 45.57 30.46 38.88
CA THR A 13 44.42 30.06 39.76
C THR A 13 43.43 31.27 39.72
N THR A 14 42.17 31.05 40.16
CA THR A 14 41.17 32.03 40.68
C THR A 14 40.47 33.04 39.75
N SER A 15 39.15 32.91 39.56
CA SER A 15 38.12 33.80 40.16
C SER A 15 36.69 33.50 39.67
N GLU A 16 35.81 33.28 40.65
CA GLU A 16 34.35 33.50 40.80
C GLU A 16 33.28 33.26 39.70
N PRO A 17 32.03 32.92 40.12
CA PRO A 17 30.96 32.47 39.24
C PRO A 17 29.99 33.59 38.88
N THR A 18 29.82 33.88 37.59
CA THR A 18 28.77 34.80 37.12
C THR A 18 27.48 34.03 36.83
N LYS A 19 26.51 34.17 37.73
CA LYS A 19 25.10 33.85 37.50
C LYS A 19 24.57 34.65 36.31
N LEU A 20 24.12 34.02 35.23
CA LEU A 20 23.19 34.63 34.28
C LEU A 20 22.14 33.63 33.80
N LEU A 21 20.92 33.87 34.30
CA LEU A 21 19.64 33.74 33.62
C LEU A 21 19.23 32.34 33.14
N LEU A 22 18.56 31.62 34.04
CA LEU A 22 17.59 30.58 33.71
C LEU A 22 16.50 31.17 32.80
N HIS A 23 16.67 31.05 31.48
CA HIS A 23 15.53 31.09 30.59
C HIS A 23 14.64 29.88 30.90
N HIS A 24 13.44 30.17 31.40
CA HIS A 24 12.34 29.22 31.46
C HIS A 24 12.14 28.60 30.08
N HIS A 25 12.71 27.42 29.88
CA HIS A 25 12.27 26.50 28.85
C HIS A 25 10.78 26.26 29.11
N HIS A 26 9.94 26.89 28.29
CA HIS A 26 8.54 26.51 28.16
C HIS A 26 8.52 25.00 27.91
N GLN A 27 8.07 24.26 28.92
CA GLN A 27 7.89 22.82 28.86
C GLN A 27 7.04 22.50 27.63
N TRP A 28 7.69 21.92 26.62
CA TRP A 28 7.04 21.16 25.57
C TRP A 28 6.18 20.09 26.24
N ARG A 29 4.88 20.35 26.37
CA ARG A 29 3.90 19.28 26.59
C ARG A 29 3.77 18.53 25.27
N GLY A 30 4.78 17.72 24.96
CA GLY A 30 4.66 16.71 23.94
C GLY A 30 3.43 15.89 24.28
N ILE A 31 2.48 15.88 23.35
CA ILE A 31 1.32 15.01 23.37
C ILE A 31 1.72 13.67 24.01
N ALA A 32 1.12 13.34 25.16
CA ALA A 32 1.43 12.12 25.86
C ALA A 32 1.26 10.95 24.88
N LYS A 33 2.33 10.18 24.63
CA LYS A 33 2.35 9.11 23.64
C LYS A 33 1.35 8.01 24.02
N VAL A 34 0.09 8.18 23.61
CA VAL A 34 -0.98 7.21 23.88
C VAL A 34 -0.67 5.95 23.07
N ARG A 35 -0.24 4.89 23.76
CA ARG A 35 -0.01 3.60 23.13
C ARG A 35 -1.34 2.88 22.98
N LEU A 36 -1.74 2.68 21.73
CA LEU A 36 -2.94 1.95 21.37
C LEU A 36 -2.61 0.49 21.13
N LYS A 37 -3.42 -0.43 21.66
CA LYS A 37 -3.29 -1.87 21.35
C LYS A 37 -3.58 -2.07 19.85
N TRP A 38 -3.02 -3.09 19.24
CA TRP A 38 -3.46 -3.48 17.90
C TRP A 38 -4.70 -4.36 18.01
N VAL A 39 -5.70 -4.14 17.16
CA VAL A 39 -6.92 -4.95 17.10
C VAL A 39 -7.12 -5.49 15.70
N LYS A 40 -7.28 -6.81 15.63
CA LYS A 40 -7.52 -7.58 14.42
C LYS A 40 -8.84 -7.16 13.77
N ASN A 41 -8.83 -6.97 12.45
CA ASN A 41 -10.04 -6.78 11.65
C ASN A 41 -10.21 -7.99 10.72
N ARG A 42 -11.09 -8.93 11.10
CA ARG A 42 -11.31 -10.19 10.35
C ARG A 42 -11.72 -9.94 8.91
N SER A 43 -12.59 -8.95 8.66
CA SER A 43 -13.07 -8.64 7.30
C SER A 43 -11.93 -8.16 6.38
N LEU A 44 -11.11 -7.22 6.84
CA LEU A 44 -9.97 -6.73 6.05
C LEU A 44 -8.89 -7.81 5.88
N ASP A 45 -8.65 -8.61 6.91
CA ASP A 45 -7.72 -9.74 6.82
C ASP A 45 -8.15 -10.76 5.77
N HIS A 46 -9.46 -11.05 5.68
CA HIS A 46 -9.99 -11.95 4.66
C HIS A 46 -9.81 -11.39 3.24
N ILE A 47 -10.14 -10.11 3.02
CA ILE A 47 -9.95 -9.43 1.72
C ILE A 47 -8.47 -9.47 1.28
N ILE A 48 -7.55 -9.27 2.23
CA ILE A 48 -6.11 -9.29 1.95
C ILE A 48 -5.65 -10.69 1.54
N ASP A 49 -6.20 -11.73 2.15
CA ASP A 49 -5.89 -13.11 1.83
C ASP A 49 -6.38 -13.48 0.42
N THR A 50 -7.65 -13.20 0.12
CA THR A 50 -8.25 -13.48 -1.19
C THR A 50 -7.56 -12.75 -2.33
N GLU A 51 -7.15 -11.49 -2.11
CA GLU A 51 -6.46 -10.70 -3.13
C GLU A 51 -5.01 -11.14 -3.39
N THR A 52 -4.38 -11.88 -2.48
CA THR A 52 -3.00 -12.33 -2.67
C THR A 52 -2.91 -13.35 -3.80
N ASP A 53 -3.79 -14.35 -3.78
CA ASP A 53 -3.91 -15.35 -4.84
C ASP A 53 -4.35 -14.71 -6.15
N LEU A 54 -5.32 -13.80 -6.11
CA LEU A 54 -5.79 -13.07 -7.28
C LEU A 54 -4.66 -12.27 -7.96
N LYS A 55 -3.87 -11.53 -7.18
CA LYS A 55 -2.72 -10.77 -7.70
C LYS A 55 -1.72 -11.71 -8.38
N ALA A 56 -1.43 -12.87 -7.79
CA ALA A 56 -0.53 -13.85 -8.39
C ALA A 56 -1.06 -14.39 -9.72
N ALA A 57 -2.36 -14.72 -9.79
CA ALA A 57 -3.00 -15.19 -11.01
C ALA A 57 -2.95 -14.13 -12.12
N CYS A 58 -3.26 -12.86 -11.83
CA CYS A 58 -3.19 -11.79 -12.81
C CYS A 58 -1.75 -11.51 -13.29
N LEU A 59 -0.75 -11.59 -12.41
CA LEU A 59 0.65 -11.45 -12.81
C LEU A 59 1.13 -12.60 -13.73
N LEU A 60 0.67 -13.83 -13.48
CA LEU A 60 0.93 -14.97 -14.35
C LEU A 60 0.22 -14.82 -15.71
N LYS A 61 -1.01 -14.31 -15.72
CA LYS A 61 -1.75 -13.96 -16.93
C LYS A 61 -0.99 -12.93 -17.77
N ASP A 62 -0.54 -11.84 -17.16
CA ASP A 62 0.28 -10.81 -17.84
C ASP A 62 1.59 -11.41 -18.38
N ALA A 63 2.23 -12.32 -17.63
CA ALA A 63 3.44 -13.00 -18.09
C ALA A 63 3.21 -13.95 -19.28
N ILE A 64 2.10 -14.68 -19.32
CA ILE A 64 1.71 -15.51 -20.48
C ILE A 64 1.50 -14.62 -21.71
N LYS A 65 0.81 -13.48 -21.56
CA LYS A 65 0.58 -12.54 -22.66
C LYS A 65 1.85 -11.90 -23.21
N ARG A 66 2.81 -11.60 -22.34
CA ARG A 66 4.13 -11.08 -22.75
C ARG A 66 5.00 -12.14 -23.43
N SER A 67 4.69 -13.43 -23.22
CA SER A 67 5.43 -14.50 -23.89
C SER A 67 5.16 -14.48 -25.39
N PRO A 68 6.19 -14.43 -26.25
CA PRO A 68 6.00 -14.45 -27.70
C PRO A 68 5.38 -15.75 -28.20
N THR A 69 5.44 -16.83 -27.41
CA THR A 69 4.82 -18.11 -27.74
C THR A 69 3.35 -18.21 -27.31
N GLY A 70 2.83 -17.24 -26.54
CA GLY A 70 1.48 -17.28 -25.99
C GLY A 70 1.27 -18.29 -24.84
N PHE A 71 2.37 -18.86 -24.31
CA PHE A 71 2.33 -19.77 -23.17
C PHE A 71 3.61 -19.67 -22.33
N LEU A 72 3.56 -20.19 -21.10
CA LEU A 72 4.72 -20.36 -20.23
C LEU A 72 4.99 -21.85 -19.98
N THR A 73 6.27 -22.21 -19.81
CA THR A 73 6.66 -23.58 -19.44
C THR A 73 6.88 -23.67 -17.92
N ALA A 74 6.67 -24.84 -17.31
CA ALA A 74 6.93 -25.05 -15.88
C ALA A 74 8.34 -24.61 -15.45
N LYS A 75 9.33 -24.74 -16.36
CA LYS A 75 10.71 -24.29 -16.13
C LYS A 75 10.83 -22.76 -16.05
N SER A 76 10.04 -22.01 -16.82
CA SER A 76 10.15 -20.55 -16.91
C SER A 76 9.75 -19.83 -15.62
N PHE A 77 8.86 -20.41 -14.82
CA PHE A 77 8.31 -19.79 -13.61
C PHE A 77 8.63 -20.55 -12.32
N ALA A 78 9.57 -21.50 -12.35
CA ALA A 78 9.90 -22.36 -11.21
C ALA A 78 10.27 -21.55 -9.95
N ASP A 79 11.04 -20.48 -10.12
CA ASP A 79 11.57 -19.66 -9.02
C ASP A 79 10.69 -18.43 -8.68
N TRP A 80 9.50 -18.30 -9.31
CA TRP A 80 8.67 -17.11 -9.16
C TRP A 80 7.80 -17.12 -7.90
N GLN A 81 7.80 -18.22 -7.12
CA GLN A 81 6.97 -18.39 -5.94
C GLN A 81 7.07 -17.20 -4.97
N LYS A 82 8.30 -16.80 -4.61
CA LYS A 82 8.53 -15.67 -3.69
C LYS A 82 8.12 -14.32 -4.30
N LEU A 83 8.35 -14.14 -5.61
CA LEU A 83 8.00 -12.91 -6.33
C LEU A 83 6.48 -12.70 -6.39
N LEU A 84 5.72 -13.79 -6.58
CA LEU A 84 4.26 -13.79 -6.59
C LEU A 84 3.64 -13.77 -5.18
N GLY A 85 4.45 -14.01 -4.14
CA GLY A 85 3.97 -14.05 -2.76
C GLY A 85 3.17 -15.31 -2.43
N LEU A 86 3.43 -16.41 -3.14
CA LEU A 86 2.72 -17.68 -2.98
C LEU A 86 3.35 -18.56 -1.90
N THR A 87 2.51 -19.26 -1.14
CA THR A 87 2.95 -20.27 -0.16
C THR A 87 3.18 -21.65 -0.78
N VAL A 88 2.65 -21.88 -1.99
CA VAL A 88 2.79 -23.12 -2.76
C VAL A 88 3.62 -22.91 -4.03
N PRO A 89 4.22 -23.98 -4.60
CA PRO A 89 4.91 -23.88 -5.88
C PRO A 89 3.99 -23.35 -6.99
N VAL A 90 4.53 -22.53 -7.89
CA VAL A 90 3.75 -21.88 -8.96
C VAL A 90 3.05 -22.90 -9.86
N LEU A 91 3.71 -24.02 -10.16
CA LEU A 91 3.10 -25.12 -10.92
C LEU A 91 1.83 -25.67 -10.25
N ARG A 92 1.89 -25.89 -8.92
CA ARG A 92 0.73 -26.35 -8.14
C ARG A 92 -0.36 -25.28 -8.11
N PHE A 93 0.02 -24.02 -8.00
CA PHE A 93 -0.91 -22.89 -8.05
C PHE A 93 -1.68 -22.83 -9.37
N MET A 94 -0.99 -22.89 -10.52
CA MET A 94 -1.65 -22.82 -11.83
C MET A 94 -2.61 -23.99 -12.07
N ARG A 95 -2.22 -25.21 -11.68
CA ARG A 95 -3.09 -26.41 -11.74
C ARG A 95 -4.33 -26.30 -10.87
N ARG A 96 -4.28 -25.47 -9.82
CA ARG A 96 -5.42 -25.21 -8.92
C ARG A 96 -6.53 -24.41 -9.62
N TYR A 97 -6.20 -23.65 -10.67
CA TYR A 97 -7.12 -22.72 -11.34
C TYR A 97 -7.26 -23.04 -12.84
N PRO A 98 -7.83 -24.21 -13.20
CA PRO A 98 -7.97 -24.67 -14.59
C PRO A 98 -8.91 -23.79 -15.42
N THR A 99 -9.77 -22.99 -14.76
CA THR A 99 -10.64 -22.00 -15.41
C THR A 99 -9.88 -20.80 -15.96
N LEU A 100 -8.67 -20.52 -15.45
CA LEU A 100 -7.80 -19.46 -15.97
C LEU A 100 -6.64 -19.99 -16.80
N PHE A 101 -6.07 -21.13 -16.39
CA PHE A 101 -4.86 -21.68 -16.98
C PHE A 101 -5.11 -23.07 -17.56
N GLN A 102 -4.93 -23.20 -18.87
CA GLN A 102 -5.01 -24.48 -19.55
C GLN A 102 -3.62 -25.12 -19.62
N GLU A 103 -3.46 -26.30 -19.00
CA GLU A 103 -2.25 -27.12 -19.08
C GLU A 103 -2.25 -27.95 -20.37
N PHE A 104 -1.09 -28.04 -21.03
CA PHE A 104 -0.85 -28.92 -22.19
C PHE A 104 0.63 -29.35 -22.25
N PRO A 105 0.96 -30.48 -22.89
CA PRO A 105 2.34 -30.95 -23.00
C PRO A 105 3.15 -30.12 -24.03
N HIS A 106 4.44 -29.91 -23.76
CA HIS A 106 5.33 -29.22 -24.71
C HIS A 106 5.55 -30.07 -25.97
N ALA A 107 5.50 -29.45 -27.17
CA ALA A 107 5.60 -30.15 -28.46
C ALA A 107 6.85 -31.04 -28.61
N ARG A 108 8.00 -30.61 -28.07
CA ARG A 108 9.26 -31.39 -28.08
C ARG A 108 9.51 -32.25 -26.83
N TYR A 109 8.83 -31.96 -25.73
CA TYR A 109 9.14 -32.54 -24.43
C TYR A 109 7.82 -32.85 -23.72
N ALA A 110 7.24 -34.03 -23.99
CA ALA A 110 5.90 -34.37 -23.49
C ALA A 110 5.76 -34.25 -21.97
N ASN A 111 6.84 -34.49 -21.22
CA ASN A 111 6.89 -34.40 -19.77
C ASN A 111 7.04 -32.96 -19.22
N LEU A 112 7.14 -31.95 -20.09
CA LEU A 112 7.26 -30.54 -19.69
C LEU A 112 5.89 -29.85 -19.80
N PRO A 113 5.24 -29.54 -18.66
CA PRO A 113 3.98 -28.82 -18.67
C PRO A 113 4.12 -27.41 -19.24
N CYS A 114 3.18 -27.04 -20.10
CA CYS A 114 3.00 -25.70 -20.63
C CYS A 114 1.63 -25.18 -20.22
N PHE A 115 1.53 -23.88 -19.97
CA PHE A 115 0.29 -23.22 -19.56
C PHE A 115 0.01 -22.03 -20.46
N LYS A 116 -1.21 -22.00 -21.01
CA LYS A 116 -1.77 -20.85 -21.73
C LYS A 116 -3.05 -20.38 -21.04
N LEU A 117 -3.55 -19.23 -21.46
CA LEU A 117 -4.84 -18.72 -20.97
C LEU A 117 -6.00 -19.49 -21.62
N THR A 118 -7.07 -19.68 -20.84
CA THR A 118 -8.37 -20.16 -21.35
C THR A 118 -9.10 -19.02 -22.08
N ASP A 119 -10.12 -19.38 -22.88
CA ASP A 119 -10.97 -18.39 -23.56
C ASP A 119 -11.67 -17.47 -22.55
N THR A 120 -12.09 -18.01 -21.41
CA THR A 120 -12.66 -17.25 -20.29
C THR A 120 -11.67 -16.22 -19.75
N ALA A 121 -10.40 -16.60 -19.55
CA ALA A 121 -9.39 -15.68 -19.08
C ALA A 121 -9.05 -14.60 -20.12
N LEU A 122 -9.05 -14.95 -21.41
CA LEU A 122 -8.86 -14.00 -22.51
C LEU A 122 -10.02 -13.00 -22.61
N LEU A 123 -11.26 -13.43 -22.38
CA LEU A 123 -12.43 -12.55 -22.34
C LEU A 123 -12.35 -11.55 -21.17
N LEU A 124 -12.00 -12.01 -19.97
CA LEU A 124 -11.82 -11.12 -18.81
C LEU A 124 -10.66 -10.14 -19.02
N ASP A 125 -9.60 -10.59 -19.67
CA ASP A 125 -8.44 -9.76 -20.00
C ASP A 125 -8.78 -8.66 -21.02
N SER A 126 -9.60 -8.97 -22.04
CA SER A 126 -10.04 -7.96 -23.01
C SER A 126 -10.94 -6.90 -22.36
N GLN A 127 -11.78 -7.29 -21.39
CA GLN A 127 -12.54 -6.36 -20.56
C GLN A 127 -11.62 -5.45 -19.74
N GLU A 128 -10.60 -6.02 -19.08
CA GLU A 128 -9.60 -5.25 -18.33
C GLU A 128 -8.87 -4.24 -19.25
N GLN A 129 -8.49 -4.64 -20.46
CA GLN A 129 -7.87 -3.75 -21.44
C GLN A 129 -8.81 -2.61 -21.88
N SER A 130 -10.09 -2.89 -22.13
CA SER A 130 -11.08 -1.88 -22.47
C SER A 130 -11.28 -0.85 -21.34
N ILE A 131 -11.26 -1.31 -20.09
CA ILE A 131 -11.32 -0.43 -18.92
C ILE A 131 -10.08 0.48 -18.86
N HIS A 132 -8.88 -0.06 -19.10
CA HIS A 132 -7.66 0.75 -19.14
C HIS A 132 -7.70 1.84 -20.21
N GLN A 133 -8.27 1.56 -21.39
CA GLN A 133 -8.42 2.54 -22.46
C GLN A 133 -9.45 3.61 -22.11
N THR A 134 -10.59 3.21 -21.54
CA THR A 134 -11.68 4.12 -21.18
C THR A 134 -11.31 5.05 -20.01
N HIS A 135 -10.56 4.53 -19.04
CA HIS A 135 -10.12 5.24 -17.83
C HIS A 135 -8.64 5.63 -17.87
N GLU A 136 -8.08 5.86 -19.06
CA GLU A 136 -6.68 6.22 -19.23
C GLU A 136 -6.35 7.56 -18.53
N SER A 137 -7.26 8.55 -18.62
CA SER A 137 -7.11 9.86 -17.98
C SER A 137 -7.00 9.79 -16.44
N ASP A 138 -7.84 9.00 -15.80
CA ASP A 138 -7.79 8.76 -14.34
C ASP A 138 -6.50 8.04 -13.94
N THR A 139 -6.02 7.11 -14.76
CA THR A 139 -4.72 6.46 -14.54
C THR A 139 -3.56 7.47 -14.60
N VAL A 140 -3.60 8.39 -15.56
CA VAL A 140 -2.62 9.49 -15.70
C VAL A 140 -2.68 10.44 -14.53
N GLU A 141 -3.88 10.89 -14.13
CA GLU A 141 -4.06 11.74 -12.96
C GLU A 141 -3.47 11.08 -11.72
N ARG A 142 -3.86 9.83 -11.43
CA ARG A 142 -3.37 9.09 -10.27
C ARG A 142 -1.84 9.00 -10.26
N LEU A 143 -1.22 8.69 -11.41
CA LEU A 143 0.23 8.60 -11.53
C LEU A 143 0.92 9.96 -11.35
N CYS A 144 0.37 11.03 -11.94
CA CYS A 144 0.83 12.40 -11.73
C CYS A 144 0.80 12.76 -10.24
N ARG A 145 -0.29 12.46 -9.55
CA ARG A 145 -0.48 12.77 -8.14
C ARG A 145 0.49 12.01 -7.25
N VAL A 146 0.76 10.73 -7.53
CA VAL A 146 1.83 9.99 -6.83
C VAL A 146 3.19 10.67 -6.99
N LEU A 147 3.54 11.11 -8.20
CA LEU A 147 4.81 11.81 -8.47
C LEU A 147 4.86 13.21 -7.84
N MET A 148 3.74 13.95 -7.84
CA MET A 148 3.68 15.30 -7.27
C MET A 148 3.92 15.34 -5.77
N MET A 149 3.60 14.26 -5.04
CA MET A 149 3.91 14.14 -3.61
C MET A 149 5.41 13.98 -3.33
N THR A 150 6.22 13.61 -4.33
CA THR A 150 7.66 13.39 -4.10
C THR A 150 8.45 14.69 -4.19
N LYS A 151 9.47 14.80 -3.34
CA LYS A 151 10.35 15.97 -3.25
C LYS A 151 11.01 16.33 -4.58
N SER A 152 11.35 15.32 -5.39
CA SER A 152 12.03 15.46 -6.67
C SER A 152 11.09 15.38 -7.86
N LYS A 153 9.78 15.19 -7.63
CA LYS A 153 8.76 14.94 -8.66
C LYS A 153 9.11 13.76 -9.57
N THR A 154 9.92 12.84 -9.03
CA THR A 154 10.54 11.73 -9.74
C THR A 154 10.50 10.49 -8.85
N ILE A 155 10.26 9.32 -9.44
CA ILE A 155 10.29 8.02 -8.75
C ILE A 155 11.08 7.01 -9.59
N PRO A 156 12.02 6.25 -8.99
CA PRO A 156 12.66 5.13 -9.66
C PRO A 156 11.64 4.08 -10.14
N LEU A 157 11.74 3.61 -11.38
CA LEU A 157 10.79 2.62 -11.94
C LEU A 157 10.74 1.34 -11.09
N GLN A 158 11.87 0.92 -10.52
CA GLN A 158 11.97 -0.21 -9.59
C GLN A 158 11.09 -0.07 -8.34
N SER A 159 10.86 1.16 -7.86
CA SER A 159 9.96 1.44 -6.72
C SER A 159 8.50 1.50 -7.15
N LEU A 160 8.23 1.77 -8.43
CA LEU A 160 6.88 1.88 -8.99
C LEU A 160 6.32 0.52 -9.44
N TYR A 161 7.16 -0.39 -9.94
CA TYR A 161 6.71 -1.72 -10.40
C TYR A 161 5.93 -2.53 -9.33
N PRO A 162 6.34 -2.58 -8.05
CA PRO A 162 5.57 -3.30 -7.03
C PRO A 162 4.17 -2.68 -6.78
N LEU A 163 4.04 -1.37 -7.02
CA LEU A 163 2.81 -0.60 -6.88
C LEU A 163 1.92 -0.64 -8.14
N LYS A 164 2.41 -1.19 -9.27
CA LYS A 164 1.64 -1.31 -10.53
C LYS A 164 0.23 -1.86 -10.29
N TRP A 165 0.13 -2.98 -9.56
CA TRP A 165 -1.15 -3.61 -9.21
C TRP A 165 -2.04 -2.71 -8.35
N ASP A 166 -1.45 -2.11 -7.32
CA ASP A 166 -2.17 -1.32 -6.31
C ASP A 166 -2.68 -0.01 -6.92
N LEU A 167 -1.92 0.60 -7.84
CA LEU A 167 -2.27 1.81 -8.58
C LEU A 167 -3.09 1.53 -9.85
N GLY A 168 -3.31 0.27 -10.24
CA GLY A 168 -4.05 -0.06 -11.45
C GLY A 168 -3.36 0.38 -12.74
N LEU A 169 -2.02 0.35 -12.78
CA LEU A 169 -1.27 0.69 -14.00
C LEU A 169 -1.32 -0.47 -15.00
N PRO A 170 -1.47 -0.19 -16.31
CA PRO A 170 -1.46 -1.23 -17.34
C PRO A 170 -0.11 -1.94 -17.43
N ASP A 171 -0.10 -3.15 -18.00
CA ASP A 171 1.15 -3.86 -18.25
C ASP A 171 2.05 -3.12 -19.25
N GLY A 172 3.34 -2.99 -18.92
CA GLY A 172 4.27 -2.18 -19.69
C GLY A 172 3.89 -0.70 -19.79
N PHE A 173 3.27 -0.11 -18.76
CA PHE A 173 2.86 1.30 -18.74
C PHE A 173 3.98 2.27 -19.16
N GLU A 174 5.24 1.93 -18.88
CA GLU A 174 6.40 2.72 -19.28
C GLU A 174 6.59 2.82 -20.81
N LYS A 175 6.08 1.84 -21.57
CA LYS A 175 6.12 1.80 -23.04
C LYS A 175 4.78 2.16 -23.68
N VAL A 176 3.67 1.90 -22.99
CA VAL A 176 2.32 2.06 -23.56
C VAL A 176 1.66 3.38 -23.13
N LEU A 177 1.79 3.76 -21.86
CA LEU A 177 1.15 4.94 -21.30
C LEU A 177 2.07 6.17 -21.40
N VAL A 178 3.31 6.05 -20.92
CA VAL A 178 4.22 7.19 -20.82
C VAL A 178 4.46 7.90 -22.16
N PRO A 179 4.70 7.22 -23.29
CA PRO A 179 4.92 7.89 -24.57
C PRO A 179 3.70 8.65 -25.12
N LYS A 180 2.47 8.31 -24.69
CA LYS A 180 1.25 9.03 -25.08
C LYS A 180 1.09 10.37 -24.38
N TYR A 181 1.77 10.56 -23.24
CA TYR A 181 1.69 11.76 -22.42
C TYR A 181 3.07 12.41 -22.21
N PRO A 182 3.75 12.83 -23.29
CA PRO A 182 5.10 13.40 -23.21
C PRO A 182 5.15 14.75 -22.47
N ASP A 183 4.02 15.46 -22.43
CA ASP A 183 3.89 16.73 -21.69
C ASP A 183 3.75 16.51 -20.18
N CYS A 184 3.21 15.35 -19.77
CA CYS A 184 3.06 15.00 -18.37
C CYS A 184 4.27 14.25 -17.84
N PHE A 185 4.80 13.27 -18.59
CA PHE A 185 5.79 12.32 -18.10
C PHE A 185 7.04 12.25 -18.95
N ARG A 186 8.18 12.02 -18.29
CA ARG A 186 9.45 11.70 -18.94
C ARG A 186 10.18 10.61 -18.19
N ILE A 187 10.73 9.65 -18.92
CA ILE A 187 11.69 8.71 -18.35
C ILE A 187 13.08 9.35 -18.43
N ILE A 188 13.72 9.52 -17.28
CA ILE A 188 15.08 10.02 -17.14
C ILE A 188 15.98 8.92 -16.55
N LYS A 189 17.27 8.95 -16.88
CA LYS A 189 18.25 8.09 -16.22
C LYS A 189 18.86 8.86 -15.06
N ALA A 190 18.81 8.29 -13.86
CA ALA A 190 19.56 8.81 -12.72
C ALA A 190 21.08 8.63 -12.93
N SER A 191 21.88 9.26 -12.08
CA SER A 191 23.36 9.20 -12.14
C SER A 191 23.91 7.78 -12.04
N ASN A 192 23.19 6.88 -11.37
CA ASN A 192 23.51 5.47 -11.24
C ASN A 192 22.96 4.60 -12.40
N GLY A 193 22.44 5.21 -13.48
CA GLY A 193 21.88 4.52 -14.64
C GLY A 193 20.47 3.98 -14.46
N ILE A 194 19.87 4.11 -13.27
CA ILE A 194 18.52 3.62 -12.99
C ILE A 194 17.49 4.50 -13.71
N GLY A 195 16.56 3.87 -14.42
CA GLY A 195 15.43 4.56 -15.04
C GLY A 195 14.44 5.09 -14.00
N CYS A 196 14.11 6.36 -14.09
CA CYS A 196 13.18 7.05 -13.21
C CYS A 196 12.08 7.72 -14.03
N LEU A 197 10.85 7.65 -13.54
CA LEU A 197 9.74 8.39 -14.10
C LEU A 197 9.65 9.76 -13.42
N LYS A 198 9.64 10.83 -14.21
CA LYS A 198 9.52 12.22 -13.75
C LYS A 198 8.24 12.84 -14.30
N VAL A 199 7.53 13.60 -13.46
CA VAL A 199 6.45 14.47 -13.93
C VAL A 199 7.01 15.82 -14.38
N ILE A 200 6.60 16.29 -15.56
CA ILE A 200 7.07 17.56 -16.15
C ILE A 200 6.06 18.66 -15.85
N GLN A 201 4.82 18.48 -16.32
CA GLN A 201 3.71 19.40 -16.13
C GLN A 201 2.49 18.64 -15.60
N TRP A 202 1.67 19.33 -14.84
CA TRP A 202 0.42 18.80 -14.32
C TRP A 202 -0.63 19.92 -14.21
N PRO A 203 -1.91 19.61 -14.44
CA PRO A 203 -3.01 20.49 -14.09
C PRO A 203 -2.97 20.84 -12.60
N LYS A 204 -3.19 22.11 -12.26
CA LYS A 204 -3.21 22.58 -10.85
C LYS A 204 -4.32 21.89 -10.04
N GLU A 205 -5.39 21.48 -10.70
CA GLU A 205 -6.53 20.75 -10.12
C GLU A 205 -6.13 19.41 -9.50
N TYR A 206 -5.04 18.79 -9.97
CA TYR A 206 -4.54 17.52 -9.42
C TYR A 206 -3.92 17.68 -8.03
N ALA A 207 -3.55 18.91 -7.64
CA ALA A 207 -2.90 19.22 -6.36
C ALA A 207 -3.89 19.37 -5.19
N VAL A 208 -5.06 18.72 -5.27
CA VAL A 208 -6.05 18.64 -4.18
C VAL A 208 -5.99 17.23 -3.59
N SER A 209 -5.89 17.11 -2.27
CA SER A 209 -5.88 15.79 -1.62
C SER A 209 -7.27 15.15 -1.57
N GLU A 210 -7.33 13.84 -1.41
CA GLU A 210 -8.59 13.11 -1.23
C GLU A 210 -9.33 13.58 0.03
N LEU A 211 -8.58 13.91 1.10
CA LEU A 211 -9.18 14.45 2.30
C LEU A 211 -9.83 15.83 2.03
N GLN A 212 -9.23 16.65 1.18
CA GLN A 212 -9.82 17.93 0.75
C GLN A 212 -11.05 17.69 -0.14
N ARG A 213 -10.96 16.81 -1.16
CA ARG A 213 -12.08 16.51 -2.07
C ARG A 213 -13.30 15.93 -1.36
N SER A 214 -13.08 14.98 -0.44
CA SER A 214 -14.18 14.35 0.30
C SER A 214 -14.99 15.34 1.16
N LYS A 215 -14.38 16.48 1.52
CA LYS A 215 -15.03 17.57 2.26
C LYS A 215 -15.65 18.65 1.34
N GLU A 216 -15.25 18.73 0.08
CA GLU A 216 -15.89 19.58 -0.93
C GLU A 216 -17.24 19.04 -1.41
N GLY A 217 -17.39 17.70 -1.52
CA GLY A 217 -18.55 17.05 -2.15
C GLY A 217 -19.68 16.58 -1.22
N GLY A 218 -19.59 16.76 0.10
CA GLY A 218 -20.65 16.40 1.05
C GLY A 218 -21.55 17.59 1.45
N ASP A 219 -22.66 17.33 2.15
CA ASP A 219 -23.54 18.34 2.78
C ASP A 219 -22.80 19.31 3.75
N LEU A 220 -21.52 19.03 4.02
CA LEU A 220 -20.57 19.84 4.80
C LEU A 220 -19.76 20.82 3.94
N GLY A 221 -20.21 21.18 2.73
CA GLY A 221 -19.51 22.12 1.85
C GLY A 221 -19.27 23.52 2.46
N ASP A 222 -19.86 23.81 3.62
CA ASP A 222 -19.58 24.99 4.42
C ASP A 222 -18.29 24.85 5.26
N GLU A 223 -17.99 23.67 5.82
CA GLU A 223 -16.73 23.42 6.56
C GLU A 223 -15.50 23.61 5.67
N TYR A 224 -15.55 23.15 4.42
CA TYR A 224 -14.42 23.29 3.50
C TYR A 224 -14.26 24.71 2.97
N ARG A 225 -15.37 25.42 2.72
CA ARG A 225 -15.33 26.86 2.38
C ARG A 225 -14.74 27.68 3.54
N GLN A 226 -15.09 27.32 4.78
CA GLN A 226 -14.50 27.86 5.98
C GLN A 226 -13.00 27.51 6.08
N PHE A 227 -12.58 26.27 5.77
CA PHE A 227 -11.15 25.89 5.71
C PHE A 227 -10.38 26.71 4.67
N LYS A 228 -10.90 26.87 3.45
CA LYS A 228 -10.32 27.75 2.42
C LYS A 228 -10.24 29.22 2.87
N ARG A 229 -11.09 29.63 3.82
CA ARG A 229 -11.05 30.95 4.48
C ARG A 229 -10.22 30.98 5.77
N GLY A 230 -9.55 29.89 6.14
CA GLY A 230 -8.74 29.77 7.35
C GLY A 230 -9.55 29.60 8.66
N GLN A 231 -10.83 29.25 8.57
CA GLN A 231 -11.78 29.25 9.69
C GLN A 231 -12.01 27.87 10.33
N THR A 232 -11.71 26.76 9.64
CA THR A 232 -11.83 25.38 10.18
C THR A 232 -10.57 24.57 9.90
N VAL A 233 -10.41 23.46 10.62
CA VAL A 233 -9.29 22.53 10.47
C VAL A 233 -9.78 21.27 9.77
N LEU A 234 -9.10 20.87 8.68
CA LEU A 234 -9.43 19.65 7.95
C LEU A 234 -9.16 18.41 8.83
N ALA A 235 -10.22 17.65 9.12
CA ALA A 235 -10.17 16.49 10.01
C ALA A 235 -10.25 15.17 9.25
N PHE A 236 -9.40 14.20 9.62
CA PHE A 236 -9.46 12.83 9.07
C PHE A 236 -10.71 12.10 9.56
N PRO A 237 -11.41 11.32 8.71
CA PRO A 237 -12.49 10.48 9.19
C PRO A 237 -11.92 9.35 10.06
N MET A 238 -12.59 9.06 11.17
CA MET A 238 -12.07 8.15 12.21
C MET A 238 -13.01 6.95 12.39
N ASN A 239 -12.53 5.77 12.03
CA ASN A 239 -13.25 4.50 12.18
C ASN A 239 -12.53 3.60 13.17
N PHE A 240 -12.81 3.80 14.45
CA PHE A 240 -12.17 3.02 15.51
C PHE A 240 -12.73 1.60 15.63
N PRO A 241 -11.88 0.59 15.91
CA PRO A 241 -12.35 -0.71 16.38
C PRO A 241 -13.22 -0.57 17.63
N LYS A 242 -14.18 -1.49 17.80
CA LYS A 242 -15.00 -1.57 19.02
C LYS A 242 -14.09 -1.59 20.26
N GLY A 243 -14.40 -0.76 21.26
CA GLY A 243 -13.64 -0.63 22.51
C GLY A 243 -12.69 0.57 22.61
N TYR A 244 -12.35 1.24 21.49
CA TYR A 244 -11.45 2.41 21.49
C TYR A 244 -12.19 3.72 21.79
N GLY A 245 -13.42 3.85 21.32
CA GLY A 245 -14.22 5.08 21.45
C GLY A 245 -14.53 5.48 22.90
N GLY A 246 -14.47 4.52 23.85
CA GLY A 246 -14.70 4.78 25.28
C GLY A 246 -13.48 5.33 26.04
N GLN A 247 -12.28 5.34 25.44
CA GLN A 247 -11.07 5.76 26.14
C GLN A 247 -10.91 7.29 26.08
N LYS A 248 -11.25 7.98 27.18
CA LYS A 248 -11.17 9.45 27.28
C LYS A 248 -9.81 10.03 26.88
N LYS A 249 -8.70 9.37 27.27
CA LYS A 249 -7.33 9.80 26.89
C LYS A 249 -7.10 9.76 25.38
N VAL A 250 -7.59 8.72 24.71
CA VAL A 250 -7.47 8.56 23.26
C VAL A 250 -8.26 9.66 22.55
N ARG A 251 -9.49 9.93 23.01
CA ARG A 251 -10.32 10.99 22.45
C ARG A 251 -9.67 12.36 22.55
N VAL A 252 -9.22 12.77 23.74
CA VAL A 252 -8.56 14.07 23.94
C VAL A 252 -7.31 14.19 23.07
N TRP A 253 -6.48 13.15 23.05
CA TRP A 253 -5.29 13.11 22.18
C TRP A 253 -5.65 13.28 20.69
N MET A 254 -6.72 12.63 20.24
CA MET A 254 -7.16 12.73 18.85
C MET A 254 -7.79 14.08 18.53
N GLU A 255 -8.53 14.68 19.46
CA GLU A 255 -9.05 16.05 19.31
C GLU A 255 -7.90 17.06 19.17
N GLU A 256 -6.80 16.91 19.93
CA GLU A 256 -5.58 17.73 19.77
C GLU A 256 -4.93 17.52 18.39
N PHE A 257 -4.78 16.27 17.95
CA PHE A 257 -4.26 15.95 16.61
C PHE A 257 -5.12 16.55 15.49
N GLN A 258 -6.46 16.46 15.61
CA GLN A 258 -7.36 16.98 14.60
C GLN A 258 -7.35 18.52 14.54
N LYS A 259 -7.03 19.22 15.63
CA LYS A 259 -6.90 20.70 15.68
C LYS A 259 -5.65 21.25 14.98
N LEU A 260 -4.60 20.44 14.77
CA LEU A 260 -3.39 20.89 14.08
C LEU A 260 -3.71 21.29 12.63
N PRO A 261 -3.07 22.32 12.06
CA PRO A 261 -3.28 22.68 10.64
C PRO A 261 -3.04 21.50 9.70
N TYR A 262 -3.87 21.36 8.66
CA TYR A 262 -3.64 20.39 7.60
C TYR A 262 -2.79 21.01 6.51
N ILE A 263 -1.69 20.34 6.17
CA ILE A 263 -0.77 20.74 5.11
C ILE A 263 -0.90 19.73 3.99
N SER A 264 -1.14 20.21 2.77
CA SER A 264 -1.38 19.34 1.63
C SER A 264 -0.15 18.45 1.35
N PRO A 265 -0.35 17.17 0.98
CA PRO A 265 0.71 16.29 0.49
C PRO A 265 1.49 16.85 -0.70
N TYR A 266 0.88 17.75 -1.47
CA TYR A 266 1.47 18.37 -2.66
C TYR A 266 2.21 19.69 -2.36
N GLU A 267 2.15 20.18 -1.12
CA GLU A 267 2.86 21.38 -0.67
C GLU A 267 4.26 21.04 -0.17
N ASP A 268 5.19 21.99 -0.33
CA ASP A 268 6.57 21.84 0.12
C ASP A 268 6.66 21.95 1.64
N SER A 269 7.32 20.98 2.27
CA SER A 269 7.37 20.81 3.72
C SER A 269 8.75 21.05 4.33
N ARG A 270 9.71 21.55 3.55
CA ARG A 270 11.10 21.74 3.99
C ARG A 270 11.26 22.71 5.16
N HIS A 271 10.30 23.61 5.36
CA HIS A 271 10.32 24.63 6.41
C HIS A 271 9.73 24.15 7.74
N ILE A 272 9.17 22.95 7.79
CA ILE A 272 8.52 22.40 8.98
C ILE A 272 9.55 21.58 9.77
N ASP A 273 9.61 21.78 11.09
CA ASP A 273 10.45 20.97 11.97
C ASP A 273 10.09 19.47 11.82
N PRO A 274 11.04 18.61 11.41
CA PRO A 274 10.81 17.18 11.23
C PRO A 274 10.30 16.44 12.48
N ASN A 275 10.55 16.99 13.68
CA ASN A 275 10.15 16.38 14.95
C ASN A 275 8.83 16.94 15.52
N SER A 276 8.21 17.88 14.83
CA SER A 276 6.96 18.52 15.27
C SER A 276 5.73 17.63 15.07
N ASP A 277 4.70 17.83 15.90
CA ASP A 277 3.39 17.18 15.72
C ASP A 277 2.73 17.58 14.38
N LEU A 278 3.05 18.78 13.87
CA LEU A 278 2.60 19.26 12.56
C LEU A 278 3.19 18.42 11.42
N MET A 279 4.50 18.11 11.47
CA MET A 279 5.11 17.20 10.51
C MET A 279 4.49 15.81 10.60
N GLU A 280 4.22 15.31 11.82
CA GLU A 280 3.55 14.03 11.99
C GLU A 280 2.16 14.01 11.34
N LYS A 281 1.36 15.07 11.51
CA LYS A 281 0.06 15.20 10.83
C LYS A 281 0.21 15.23 9.30
N ARG A 282 1.22 15.92 8.79
CA ARG A 282 1.52 15.89 7.35
C ARG A 282 1.88 14.49 6.87
N VAL A 283 2.71 13.75 7.61
CA VAL A 283 3.06 12.35 7.28
C VAL A 283 1.83 11.47 7.23
N VAL A 284 0.91 11.63 8.19
CA VAL A 284 -0.41 10.95 8.15
C VAL A 284 -1.17 11.33 6.88
N GLY A 285 -1.19 12.61 6.51
CA GLY A 285 -1.81 13.11 5.28
C GLY A 285 -1.21 12.53 3.99
N VAL A 286 0.12 12.43 3.89
CA VAL A 286 0.82 11.84 2.73
C VAL A 286 0.53 10.35 2.61
N LEU A 287 0.57 9.61 3.72
CA LEU A 287 0.25 8.17 3.72
C LEU A 287 -1.23 7.92 3.41
N HIS A 288 -2.11 8.78 3.92
CA HIS A 288 -3.52 8.75 3.62
C HIS A 288 -3.76 8.98 2.12
N GLU A 289 -3.17 10.03 1.56
CA GLU A 289 -3.28 10.33 0.14
C GLU A 289 -2.73 9.22 -0.76
N LEU A 290 -1.55 8.69 -0.45
CA LEU A 290 -0.98 7.62 -1.25
C LEU A 290 -1.85 6.35 -1.23
N LEU A 291 -2.39 5.99 -0.08
CA LEU A 291 -3.30 4.84 0.02
C LEU A 291 -4.63 5.13 -0.68
N SER A 292 -5.15 6.35 -0.60
CA SER A 292 -6.40 6.72 -1.27
C SER A 292 -6.29 6.65 -2.79
N LEU A 293 -5.10 6.90 -3.35
CA LEU A 293 -4.82 6.73 -4.78
C LEU A 293 -4.76 5.25 -5.21
N THR A 294 -4.58 4.30 -4.30
CA THR A 294 -4.63 2.86 -4.65
C THR A 294 -6.07 2.39 -4.86
N LEU A 295 -6.26 1.47 -5.81
CA LEU A 295 -7.58 0.95 -6.19
C LEU A 295 -8.33 0.33 -5.01
N HIS A 296 -7.64 -0.49 -4.21
CA HIS A 296 -8.21 -1.16 -3.04
C HIS A 296 -7.93 -0.41 -1.73
N LYS A 297 -7.49 0.86 -1.78
CA LYS A 297 -7.19 1.67 -0.59
C LYS A 297 -6.20 0.99 0.38
N LYS A 298 -5.29 0.17 -0.16
CA LYS A 298 -4.32 -0.64 0.58
C LYS A 298 -3.06 -0.93 -0.23
N THR A 299 -1.94 -1.17 0.45
CA THR A 299 -0.67 -1.59 -0.16
C THR A 299 0.21 -2.34 0.84
N LYS A 300 1.24 -3.04 0.36
CA LYS A 300 2.24 -3.68 1.25
C LYS A 300 3.13 -2.60 1.87
N ARG A 301 3.40 -2.71 3.17
CA ARG A 301 4.28 -1.82 3.94
C ARG A 301 5.67 -1.66 3.30
N ASN A 302 6.20 -2.73 2.72
CA ASN A 302 7.52 -2.71 2.10
C ASN A 302 7.57 -1.85 0.82
N TYR A 303 6.45 -1.70 0.09
CA TYR A 303 6.38 -0.83 -1.09
C TYR A 303 6.43 0.65 -0.70
N LEU A 304 5.84 1.00 0.45
CA LEU A 304 5.97 2.35 1.02
C LEU A 304 7.41 2.65 1.44
N ARG A 305 8.13 1.63 1.92
CA ARG A 305 9.53 1.77 2.34
C ARG A 305 10.44 2.19 1.19
N SER A 306 10.20 1.68 -0.03
CA SER A 306 10.97 2.08 -1.22
C SER A 306 10.72 3.52 -1.69
N LEU A 307 9.68 4.18 -1.18
CA LEU A 307 9.35 5.58 -1.47
C LEU A 307 9.67 6.51 -0.30
N ARG A 308 10.20 6.01 0.83
CA ARG A 308 10.40 6.75 2.08
C ARG A 308 11.13 8.08 1.87
N GLU A 309 12.29 8.02 1.21
CA GLU A 309 13.14 9.18 1.00
C GLU A 309 12.53 10.22 0.06
N GLU A 310 11.79 9.77 -0.95
CA GLU A 310 11.15 10.65 -1.94
C GLU A 310 9.90 11.33 -1.37
N LEU A 311 9.17 10.67 -0.46
CA LEU A 311 7.98 11.19 0.21
C LEU A 311 8.29 11.96 1.51
N ASN A 312 9.57 12.21 1.82
CA ASN A 312 10.03 12.84 3.07
C ASN A 312 9.46 12.15 4.34
N LEU A 313 9.37 10.83 4.33
CA LEU A 313 8.84 10.07 5.48
C LEU A 313 9.95 9.82 6.53
N PRO A 314 9.64 9.90 7.83
CA PRO A 314 10.63 9.67 8.88
C PRO A 314 11.10 8.21 8.89
N HIS A 315 12.31 7.96 9.43
CA HIS A 315 12.88 6.61 9.47
C HIS A 315 11.95 5.55 10.09
N LYS A 316 11.21 5.95 11.13
CA LYS A 316 10.27 5.10 11.88
C LYS A 316 8.79 5.34 11.47
N PHE A 317 8.52 5.78 10.22
CA PHE A 317 7.17 6.11 9.75
C PHE A 317 6.16 4.96 9.89
N THR A 318 6.61 3.70 9.89
CA THR A 318 5.73 2.55 10.04
C THR A 318 4.98 2.53 11.38
N ARG A 319 5.49 3.25 12.40
CA ARG A 319 4.80 3.44 13.69
C ARG A 319 3.51 4.27 13.56
N ILE A 320 3.37 5.07 12.49
CA ILE A 320 2.16 5.85 12.23
C ILE A 320 0.95 4.93 12.07
N PHE A 321 1.11 3.77 11.43
CA PHE A 321 -0.01 2.84 11.20
C PHE A 321 -0.59 2.25 12.48
N THR A 322 0.24 2.04 13.51
CA THR A 322 -0.23 1.55 14.82
C THR A 322 -0.60 2.69 15.77
N ARG A 323 -0.03 3.89 15.59
CA ARG A 323 -0.36 5.10 16.35
C ARG A 323 -1.73 5.67 15.97
N TYR A 324 -2.11 5.59 14.70
CA TYR A 324 -3.40 6.10 14.19
C TYR A 324 -4.32 4.97 13.70
N PRO A 325 -4.75 4.04 14.58
CA PRO A 325 -5.56 2.89 14.20
C PRO A 325 -7.00 3.26 13.87
N GLY A 326 -7.43 4.51 14.04
CA GLY A 326 -8.73 5.01 13.55
C GLY A 326 -8.71 5.35 12.06
N ILE A 327 -7.53 5.64 11.50
CA ILE A 327 -7.33 5.99 10.09
C ILE A 327 -6.82 4.77 9.33
N PHE A 328 -5.79 4.12 9.88
CA PHE A 328 -5.12 2.98 9.24
C PHE A 328 -5.48 1.66 9.90
N TYR A 329 -5.40 0.60 9.11
CA TYR A 329 -5.34 -0.77 9.58
C TYR A 329 -4.03 -1.42 9.10
N LEU A 330 -3.35 -2.13 10.00
CA LEU A 330 -2.15 -2.90 9.71
C LEU A 330 -2.49 -4.39 9.82
N SER A 331 -2.48 -5.11 8.71
CA SER A 331 -2.66 -6.56 8.68
C SER A 331 -1.30 -7.26 8.64
N LEU A 332 -1.21 -8.40 9.34
CA LEU A 332 -0.04 -9.28 9.41
C LEU A 332 -0.28 -10.62 8.68
N LYS A 333 -1.29 -10.69 7.81
CA LYS A 333 -1.66 -11.88 7.04
C LYS A 333 -0.67 -12.19 5.89
N CYS A 334 -0.74 -13.43 5.39
CA CYS A 334 0.01 -13.90 4.22
C CYS A 334 1.54 -13.73 4.31
N LYS A 335 2.12 -13.89 5.51
CA LYS A 335 3.55 -13.67 5.81
C LYS A 335 4.06 -12.30 5.34
N THR A 336 3.17 -11.32 5.24
CA THR A 336 3.49 -9.95 4.82
C THR A 336 2.78 -8.94 5.71
N THR A 337 3.14 -7.67 5.55
CA THR A 337 2.49 -6.59 6.27
C THR A 337 1.80 -5.67 5.27
N THR A 338 0.47 -5.60 5.35
CA THR A 338 -0.37 -4.80 4.46
C THR A 338 -1.02 -3.69 5.26
N VAL A 339 -0.96 -2.46 4.73
CA VAL A 339 -1.61 -1.29 5.31
C VAL A 339 -2.84 -0.97 4.48
N ALA A 340 -3.97 -0.70 5.13
CA ALA A 340 -5.21 -0.27 4.50
C ALA A 340 -5.77 1.00 5.17
N LEU A 341 -6.48 1.82 4.40
CA LEU A 341 -7.31 2.89 4.93
C LEU A 341 -8.62 2.34 5.46
N ARG A 342 -9.04 2.76 6.65
CA ARG A 342 -10.31 2.29 7.22
C ARG A 342 -11.53 2.92 6.60
N GLU A 343 -11.45 4.20 6.24
CA GLU A 343 -12.53 4.91 5.53
C GLU A 343 -12.82 4.30 4.16
N GLY A 344 -11.84 3.62 3.56
CA GLY A 344 -12.01 2.95 2.28
C GLY A 344 -12.95 1.74 2.33
N TYR A 345 -13.33 1.29 3.52
CA TYR A 345 -14.12 0.07 3.70
C TYR A 345 -15.30 0.29 4.64
N GLN A 346 -16.46 -0.22 4.25
CA GLN A 346 -17.68 -0.22 5.04
C GLN A 346 -18.29 -1.61 5.02
N ARG A 347 -18.59 -2.17 6.20
CA ARG A 347 -19.16 -3.53 6.36
C ARG A 347 -18.38 -4.61 5.57
N GLY A 348 -17.06 -4.49 5.51
CA GLY A 348 -16.20 -5.45 4.80
C GLY A 348 -16.19 -5.31 3.27
N LYS A 349 -16.76 -4.24 2.70
CA LYS A 349 -16.74 -3.97 1.26
C LYS A 349 -16.02 -2.65 0.98
N LEU A 350 -15.35 -2.56 -0.16
CA LEU A 350 -14.70 -1.33 -0.65
C LEU A 350 -15.79 -0.28 -0.96
N VAL A 351 -15.65 0.93 -0.41
CA VAL A 351 -16.66 2.01 -0.54
C VAL A 351 -16.69 2.55 -1.96
N ASN A 352 -15.57 3.09 -2.45
CA ASN A 352 -15.45 3.66 -3.79
C ASN A 352 -14.76 2.67 -4.71
N ARG A 353 -15.56 1.93 -5.49
CA ARG A 353 -15.08 0.85 -6.38
C ARG A 353 -14.72 1.41 -7.75
N HIS A 354 -13.49 1.16 -8.17
CA HIS A 354 -13.05 1.49 -9.53
C HIS A 354 -13.44 0.35 -10.48
N PRO A 355 -13.73 0.58 -11.78
CA PRO A 355 -14.07 -0.50 -12.71
C PRO A 355 -13.06 -1.65 -12.76
N LEU A 356 -11.76 -1.34 -12.64
CA LEU A 356 -10.70 -2.34 -12.49
C LEU A 356 -10.86 -3.24 -11.24
N THR A 357 -11.39 -2.75 -10.13
CA THR A 357 -11.66 -3.61 -8.96
C THR A 357 -12.81 -4.57 -9.26
N CYS A 358 -13.82 -4.14 -10.02
CA CYS A 358 -14.93 -5.00 -10.42
C CYS A 358 -14.49 -6.13 -11.35
N VAL A 359 -13.65 -5.86 -12.37
CA VAL A 359 -13.14 -6.95 -13.23
C VAL A 359 -12.22 -7.91 -12.47
N ARG A 360 -11.44 -7.41 -11.51
CA ARG A 360 -10.63 -8.25 -10.60
C ARG A 360 -11.49 -9.19 -9.76
N GLU A 361 -12.64 -8.72 -9.28
CA GLU A 361 -13.60 -9.59 -8.59
C GLU A 361 -14.19 -10.66 -9.52
N LYS A 362 -14.44 -10.35 -10.80
CA LYS A 362 -14.84 -11.35 -11.79
C LYS A 362 -13.75 -12.41 -12.01
N PHE A 363 -12.48 -12.01 -12.10
CA PHE A 363 -11.35 -12.95 -12.12
C PHE A 363 -11.36 -13.86 -10.89
N TYR A 364 -11.55 -13.28 -9.71
CA TYR A 364 -11.62 -14.05 -8.46
C TYR A 364 -12.78 -15.04 -8.44
N HIS A 365 -13.97 -14.64 -8.92
CA HIS A 365 -15.12 -15.53 -9.05
C HIS A 365 -14.79 -16.72 -9.97
N VAL A 366 -14.23 -16.47 -11.16
CA VAL A 366 -13.82 -17.53 -12.09
C VAL A 366 -12.75 -18.46 -11.49
N MET A 367 -11.82 -17.92 -10.70
CA MET A 367 -10.85 -18.72 -9.94
C MET A 367 -11.56 -19.66 -8.95
N ARG A 368 -12.51 -19.14 -8.16
CA ARG A 368 -13.27 -19.94 -7.18
C ARG A 368 -14.10 -21.04 -7.82
N THR A 369 -14.78 -20.75 -8.93
CA THR A 369 -15.57 -21.76 -9.65
C THR A 369 -14.69 -22.93 -10.11
N GLY A 370 -13.45 -22.65 -10.55
CA GLY A 370 -12.49 -23.70 -10.90
C GLY A 370 -12.10 -24.61 -9.73
N LEU A 371 -12.01 -24.05 -8.52
CA LEU A 371 -11.73 -24.79 -7.30
C LEU A 371 -12.88 -25.71 -6.89
N LEU A 372 -14.09 -25.15 -6.81
CA LEU A 372 -15.27 -25.84 -6.31
C LEU A 372 -15.64 -27.04 -7.19
N TYR A 373 -15.54 -26.87 -8.51
CA TYR A 373 -16.00 -27.87 -9.46
C TYR A 373 -14.89 -28.73 -10.07
N ARG A 374 -13.63 -28.65 -9.60
CA ARG A 374 -12.48 -29.46 -10.06
C ARG A 374 -12.44 -29.64 -11.59
N SER A 375 -12.44 -28.52 -12.34
CA SER A 375 -12.47 -28.47 -13.81
C SER A 375 -13.82 -28.82 -14.49
N LYS A 376 -14.83 -29.34 -13.79
CA LYS A 376 -16.17 -29.62 -14.36
C LYS A 376 -17.05 -28.37 -14.45
N GLY A 377 -16.71 -27.30 -13.71
CA GLY A 377 -17.47 -26.05 -13.66
C GLY A 377 -17.16 -25.07 -14.79
N VAL A 378 -16.27 -25.43 -15.73
CA VAL A 378 -16.00 -24.59 -16.92
C VAL A 378 -17.28 -24.43 -17.76
N HIS A 379 -18.14 -25.46 -17.81
CA HIS A 379 -19.43 -25.41 -18.50
C HIS A 379 -20.48 -24.53 -17.78
N LEU A 380 -20.29 -24.23 -16.49
CA LEU A 380 -21.18 -23.36 -15.70
C LEU A 380 -20.82 -21.88 -15.85
N LEU A 381 -19.72 -21.56 -16.53
CA LEU A 381 -19.28 -20.20 -16.80
C LEU A 381 -19.75 -19.81 -18.21
N SER A 382 -21.03 -19.47 -18.37
CA SER A 382 -21.47 -18.93 -19.66
C SER A 382 -20.83 -17.55 -19.87
N PRO A 383 -20.38 -17.22 -21.11
CA PRO A 383 -19.88 -15.88 -21.40
C PRO A 383 -20.89 -14.78 -21.06
N GLN A 384 -22.18 -15.11 -21.12
CA GLN A 384 -23.29 -14.21 -20.81
C GLN A 384 -23.37 -13.87 -19.31
N GLU A 385 -23.21 -14.84 -18.39
CA GLU A 385 -23.18 -14.58 -16.94
C GLU A 385 -21.95 -13.75 -16.51
N ILE A 386 -20.80 -13.98 -17.13
CA ILE A 386 -19.59 -13.18 -16.89
C ILE A 386 -19.78 -11.72 -17.35
N LEU A 387 -20.56 -11.52 -18.41
CA LEU A 387 -20.92 -10.19 -18.93
C LEU A 387 -22.00 -9.51 -18.07
N LEU A 388 -23.00 -10.25 -17.59
CA LEU A 388 -24.22 -9.74 -16.93
C LEU A 388 -24.07 -9.37 -15.44
N ASN A 389 -23.03 -9.85 -14.73
CA ASN A 389 -22.83 -9.55 -13.29
C ASN A 389 -22.43 -8.09 -12.97
N SER A 390 -22.86 -7.10 -13.76
CA SER A 390 -22.75 -5.68 -13.41
C SER A 390 -23.83 -5.21 -12.43
N VAL A 391 -24.88 -6.00 -12.17
CA VAL A 391 -26.00 -5.58 -11.30
C VAL A 391 -26.58 -6.77 -10.54
N GLU A 392 -25.92 -7.23 -9.48
CA GLU A 392 -26.62 -7.75 -8.30
C GLU A 392 -25.66 -7.83 -7.12
N SER A 393 -25.92 -6.97 -6.15
CA SER A 393 -25.38 -7.13 -4.81
C SER A 393 -26.11 -8.32 -4.22
N GLU A 394 -25.45 -9.47 -4.08
CA GLU A 394 -26.00 -10.53 -3.24
C GLU A 394 -26.22 -9.96 -1.83
N SER A 395 -27.50 -9.83 -1.51
CA SER A 395 -28.07 -9.65 -0.19
C SER A 395 -27.58 -10.79 0.71
N GLY A 396 -27.32 -10.45 1.97
CA GLY A 396 -26.70 -11.34 2.95
C GLY A 396 -27.28 -12.75 2.98
N ALA A 397 -26.41 -13.72 2.71
CA ALA A 397 -26.49 -15.03 3.32
C ALA A 397 -25.42 -15.06 4.41
N GLU A 398 -25.86 -15.15 5.67
CA GLU A 398 -25.04 -15.66 6.75
C GLU A 398 -24.75 -17.13 6.41
N GLU A 399 -23.59 -17.41 5.82
CA GLU A 399 -23.08 -18.77 5.79
C GLU A 399 -22.54 -19.09 7.19
N SER A 400 -23.27 -19.97 7.87
CA SER A 400 -22.88 -20.63 9.11
C SER A 400 -21.47 -21.19 9.02
N GLU A 401 -20.66 -20.89 10.04
CA GLU A 401 -19.37 -21.52 10.27
C GLU A 401 -19.58 -23.03 10.46
N GLU A 402 -19.23 -23.82 9.44
CA GLU A 402 -18.93 -25.24 9.62
C GLU A 402 -17.43 -25.45 9.42
N ASP A 403 -16.83 -26.05 10.45
CA ASP A 403 -15.41 -26.34 10.61
C ASP A 403 -14.84 -27.16 9.44
N GLU A 404 -13.87 -26.62 8.71
CA GLU A 404 -12.89 -27.45 8.00
C GLU A 404 -11.55 -27.45 8.75
N VAL A 405 -11.35 -28.60 9.39
CA VAL A 405 -10.13 -29.18 9.98
C VAL A 405 -8.83 -28.57 9.44
N GLY A 406 -8.18 -27.77 10.29
CA GLY A 406 -6.83 -27.28 10.07
C GLY A 406 -5.81 -28.41 10.20
N THR A 407 -5.14 -28.75 9.10
CA THR A 407 -3.88 -29.49 9.15
C THR A 407 -2.71 -28.53 9.42
N GLY A 408 -2.20 -28.58 10.65
CA GLY A 408 -0.77 -28.39 10.99
C GLY A 408 -0.22 -26.96 10.97
N ASP A 409 -0.45 -26.21 12.04
CA ASP A 409 0.32 -25.01 12.39
C ASP A 409 1.31 -25.37 13.51
N GLU A 410 2.55 -25.71 13.16
CA GLU A 410 3.66 -25.73 14.11
C GLU A 410 4.26 -24.32 14.16
N CYS A 411 3.75 -23.51 15.08
CA CYS A 411 4.32 -22.22 15.43
C CYS A 411 5.57 -22.43 16.29
N TYR A 412 6.74 -22.06 15.77
CA TYR A 412 7.91 -21.75 16.59
C TYR A 412 7.71 -20.34 17.15
N GLU A 413 7.47 -20.25 18.46
CA GLU A 413 7.66 -19.01 19.22
C GLU A 413 9.17 -18.79 19.37
N ASP A 414 9.65 -17.62 18.94
CA ASP A 414 10.99 -17.17 19.30
C ASP A 414 10.83 -16.01 20.29
N GLU A 415 11.17 -16.29 21.54
CA GLU A 415 11.18 -15.36 22.65
C GLU A 415 12.25 -14.28 22.42
N MET A 416 11.81 -13.07 22.11
CA MET A 416 12.66 -11.88 22.29
C MET A 416 12.76 -11.59 23.80
N SER A 417 13.72 -12.25 24.45
CA SER A 417 14.17 -11.89 25.79
C SER A 417 15.19 -10.76 25.74
N ASN A 418 15.09 -9.92 26.76
CA ASN A 418 15.79 -8.65 26.94
C ASN A 418 17.30 -8.81 27.02
N LEU A 419 18.06 -7.90 26.41
CA LEU A 419 19.43 -7.60 26.82
C LEU A 419 19.71 -6.11 26.63
N ASP A 420 19.61 -5.40 27.75
CA ASP A 420 20.41 -4.22 28.08
C ASP A 420 20.68 -4.31 29.58
N SER A 421 21.92 -4.60 29.98
CA SER A 421 22.61 -3.98 31.13
C SER A 421 24.01 -4.59 31.31
N GLU A 422 25.00 -3.76 30.98
CA GLU A 422 26.27 -3.46 31.66
C GLU A 422 27.04 -4.47 32.56
N GLY A 423 28.38 -4.36 32.48
CA GLY A 423 29.36 -4.76 33.50
C GLY A 423 30.46 -5.67 32.91
N SER A 424 31.64 -5.16 32.53
CA SER A 424 32.81 -4.83 33.37
C SER A 424 33.79 -6.02 33.55
N ASP A 425 35.03 -5.73 33.16
CA ASP A 425 36.31 -6.17 33.74
C ASP A 425 36.94 -7.54 33.43
N GLU A 426 38.26 -7.42 33.14
CA GLU A 426 39.40 -8.36 33.27
C GLU A 426 39.41 -9.58 32.32
N ASP A 427 40.44 -9.88 31.52
CA ASP A 427 41.90 -9.67 31.57
C ASP A 427 42.50 -9.43 30.16
#